data_AF-A0AA43HYQ5-F1
#
_entry.id   AF-A0AA43HYQ5-F1
#
_cell.length_a   1.000
_cell.length_b   1.000
_cell.length_c   1.000
_cell.angle_alpha   90.00
_cell.angle_beta   90.00
_cell.angle_gamma   90.00
#
_symmetry.space_group_name_H-M   'P 1'
#
loop_
_entity.id
_entity.type
_entity.pdbx_description
1 polymer ?
#
loop_
_entity_poly.entity_id
_entity_poly.type
_entity_poly.pdbx_seq_one_letter_code
_entity_poly.pdbx_strand_id
1 'polypeptide(L)'
;MKFNFLNKGKNKVVNYEGAEAYRMSPEWQLYTAAVTSSLSDKFYESAEARIETLRNLIVHCDPVFVAQLAVYTRQKMNMRSIPLVLAVELAKVHRGDSTVSKMVSKVVQRADEITELLAYYQLANSRKDTKKLNRLSKQLQAGLQDAFNRFDEYQFAKYNRDTEIKLRDALFLVHPKAKDEAQQALFNKIVNNELETPYTWETELSALGQNKYQTDAEKELAFRTKWEELIDSEKVGYMALMRNLRNILEAKVSKEHIIKVCDTLSSADAVRRSKQLPFRFLAAYREISKVKSGYAGRVMEALEQAASISAENIKGFDEDTSVAIACDVSGSMHITVSPRSSIMAYDIGLMLAMLLKSRCANAITGMFGDIWKVINVPTKNILSNVTTFYRRSGEVGYSTNGYLVIKDLLKRKEQVDKVMMFTDMQLWNSKNDKKIADVWNDYKKISPNSKLYLFDLAGHGNTPLDATRKDVYLIAGWSDKIFDIIAAIDNGGNALSEIEKIEL
;
A
#
# COMPACT_ATOMS: atom_id res chain seq x y z
N MET A 1 45.54 -18.52 -19.80
CA MET A 1 44.13 -18.32 -19.43
C MET A 1 43.93 -16.83 -19.13
N LYS A 2 43.05 -16.12 -19.84
CA LYS A 2 42.69 -14.73 -19.48
C LYS A 2 41.56 -14.79 -18.44
N PHE A 3 41.80 -14.25 -17.25
CA PHE A 3 40.88 -14.31 -16.10
C PHE A 3 39.91 -13.12 -16.00
N ASN A 4 40.01 -12.15 -16.92
CA ASN A 4 39.21 -10.94 -16.91
C ASN A 4 38.29 -10.91 -18.13
N PHE A 5 37.03 -11.32 -17.93
CA PHE A 5 35.98 -11.19 -18.94
C PHE A 5 35.19 -9.90 -18.69
N LEU A 6 34.89 -9.16 -19.76
CA LEU A 6 33.91 -8.08 -19.70
C LEU A 6 32.56 -8.67 -19.26
N ASN A 7 32.05 -8.21 -18.12
CA ASN A 7 30.87 -8.72 -17.42
C ASN A 7 29.53 -8.32 -18.11
N LYS A 8 29.46 -8.33 -19.45
CA LYS A 8 28.23 -7.98 -20.19
C LYS A 8 27.27 -9.18 -20.19
N GLY A 9 26.20 -9.10 -19.41
CA GLY A 9 25.04 -10.02 -19.51
C GLY A 9 24.66 -10.83 -18.26
N LYS A 10 25.35 -10.68 -17.11
CA LYS A 10 25.06 -11.47 -15.89
C LYS A 10 23.67 -11.25 -15.28
N ASN A 11 22.99 -10.17 -15.63
CA ASN A 11 21.68 -9.83 -15.04
C ASN A 11 20.51 -10.20 -15.94
N LYS A 12 20.72 -10.78 -17.13
CA LYS A 12 19.61 -11.20 -17.99
C LYS A 12 18.91 -12.43 -17.40
N VAL A 13 17.60 -12.33 -17.26
CA VAL A 13 16.71 -13.39 -16.80
C VAL A 13 15.50 -13.45 -17.73
N VAL A 14 14.63 -14.41 -17.48
CA VAL A 14 13.34 -14.52 -18.17
C VAL A 14 12.24 -14.22 -17.15
N ASN A 15 11.24 -13.44 -17.56
CA ASN A 15 10.07 -13.15 -16.73
C ASN A 15 9.07 -14.33 -16.77
N TYR A 16 7.95 -14.24 -16.06
CA TYR A 16 6.98 -15.36 -16.02
C TYR A 16 6.31 -15.64 -17.37
N GLU A 17 6.28 -14.65 -18.27
CA GLU A 17 5.74 -14.74 -19.63
C GLU A 17 6.78 -15.16 -20.68
N GLY A 18 7.98 -15.60 -20.26
CA GLY A 18 9.01 -16.07 -21.19
C GLY A 18 9.80 -14.95 -21.90
N ALA A 19 9.59 -13.68 -21.54
CA ALA A 19 10.28 -12.54 -22.14
C ALA A 19 11.61 -12.21 -21.43
N GLU A 20 12.57 -11.66 -22.19
CA GLU A 20 13.85 -11.19 -21.64
C GLU A 20 13.62 -10.05 -20.63
N ALA A 21 14.18 -10.21 -19.44
CA ALA A 21 14.15 -9.24 -18.36
C ALA A 21 15.51 -9.12 -17.68
N TYR A 22 15.64 -8.16 -16.76
CA TYR A 22 16.88 -7.82 -16.06
C TYR A 22 16.65 -7.93 -14.55
N ARG A 23 17.48 -8.74 -13.89
CA ARG A 23 17.47 -8.92 -12.44
C ARG A 23 17.97 -7.65 -11.74
N MET A 24 17.26 -7.22 -10.71
CA MET A 24 17.66 -6.06 -9.89
C MET A 24 18.73 -6.45 -8.84
N SER A 25 19.37 -5.47 -8.18
CA SER A 25 20.22 -5.77 -7.01
C SER A 25 19.39 -6.35 -5.85
N PRO A 26 20.00 -7.05 -4.87
CA PRO A 26 19.28 -7.56 -3.71
C PRO A 26 18.46 -6.49 -2.97
N GLU A 27 19.00 -5.29 -2.81
CA GLU A 27 18.34 -4.16 -2.13
C GLU A 27 17.10 -3.69 -2.90
N TRP A 28 17.20 -3.59 -4.23
CA TRP A 28 16.06 -3.26 -5.08
C TRP A 28 14.99 -4.35 -5.09
N GLN A 29 15.41 -5.63 -5.14
CA GLN A 29 14.47 -6.74 -5.04
C GLN A 29 13.75 -6.72 -3.69
N LEU A 30 14.48 -6.48 -2.59
CA LEU A 30 13.92 -6.43 -1.25
C LEU A 30 12.94 -5.25 -1.10
N TYR A 31 13.34 -4.07 -1.56
CA TYR A 31 12.49 -2.87 -1.57
C TYR A 31 11.19 -3.10 -2.34
N THR A 32 11.28 -3.50 -3.62
CA THR A 32 10.08 -3.69 -4.47
C THR A 32 9.21 -4.81 -3.94
N ALA A 33 9.80 -5.90 -3.43
CA ALA A 33 9.07 -7.00 -2.85
C ALA A 33 8.32 -6.60 -1.57
N ALA A 34 8.90 -5.71 -0.76
CA ALA A 34 8.30 -5.19 0.46
C ALA A 34 7.16 -4.21 0.17
N VAL A 35 7.38 -3.19 -0.67
CA VAL A 35 6.41 -2.09 -0.87
C VAL A 35 5.18 -2.45 -1.69
N THR A 36 5.19 -3.61 -2.35
CA THR A 36 4.08 -4.14 -3.16
C THR A 36 3.40 -5.33 -2.51
N SER A 37 3.64 -5.62 -1.23
CA SER A 37 3.10 -6.82 -0.59
C SER A 37 2.01 -6.53 0.43
N SER A 38 0.92 -7.29 0.33
CA SER A 38 -0.16 -7.40 1.32
C SER A 38 -0.09 -8.70 2.14
N LEU A 39 0.97 -9.50 1.95
CA LEU A 39 1.05 -10.88 2.46
C LEU A 39 -0.15 -11.73 2.02
N SER A 40 -0.54 -11.58 0.75
CA SER A 40 -1.57 -12.35 0.07
C SER A 40 -1.02 -12.85 -1.26
N ASP A 41 -1.65 -13.88 -1.82
CA ASP A 41 -1.25 -14.44 -3.11
C ASP A 41 -1.31 -13.39 -4.23
N LYS A 42 -0.32 -13.47 -5.11
CA LYS A 42 -0.20 -12.75 -6.38
C LYS A 42 -0.40 -13.73 -7.53
N PHE A 43 -0.60 -13.21 -8.73
CA PHE A 43 -0.92 -14.04 -9.90
C PHE A 43 0.14 -15.12 -10.17
N TYR A 44 1.43 -14.77 -10.01
CA TYR A 44 2.56 -15.68 -10.25
C TYR A 44 3.24 -16.21 -8.97
N GLU A 45 2.79 -15.81 -7.78
CA GLU A 45 3.53 -16.10 -6.53
C GLU A 45 2.59 -16.15 -5.32
N SER A 46 2.72 -17.18 -4.47
CA SER A 46 1.95 -17.26 -3.22
C SER A 46 2.50 -16.33 -2.12
N ALA A 47 1.69 -16.06 -1.10
CA ALA A 47 2.11 -15.29 0.07
C ALA A 47 3.33 -15.93 0.78
N GLU A 48 3.36 -17.26 0.90
CA GLU A 48 4.47 -18.01 1.50
C GLU A 48 5.74 -17.91 0.67
N ALA A 49 5.61 -18.07 -0.66
CA ALA A 49 6.74 -17.91 -1.58
C ALA A 49 7.32 -16.49 -1.48
N ARG A 50 6.48 -15.45 -1.38
CA ARG A 50 6.92 -14.06 -1.16
C ARG A 50 7.69 -13.90 0.15
N ILE A 51 7.23 -14.51 1.24
CA ILE A 51 7.96 -14.46 2.53
C ILE A 51 9.32 -15.16 2.41
N GLU A 52 9.39 -16.29 1.70
CA GLU A 52 10.65 -17.00 1.45
C GLU A 52 11.61 -16.16 0.61
N THR A 53 11.11 -15.50 -0.44
CA THR A 53 11.87 -14.53 -1.25
C THR A 53 12.44 -13.41 -0.37
N LEU A 54 11.62 -12.79 0.48
CA LEU A 54 12.07 -11.75 1.42
C LEU A 54 13.18 -12.28 2.35
N ARG A 55 13.00 -13.49 2.91
CA ARG A 55 13.98 -14.13 3.79
C ARG A 55 15.33 -14.29 3.13
N ASN A 56 15.34 -14.80 1.89
CA ASN A 56 16.56 -15.01 1.13
C ASN A 56 17.25 -13.69 0.79
N LEU A 57 16.49 -12.65 0.44
CA LEU A 57 17.04 -11.32 0.12
C LEU A 57 17.64 -10.62 1.34
N ILE A 58 17.04 -10.75 2.53
CA ILE A 58 17.53 -10.11 3.76
C ILE A 58 18.98 -10.53 4.08
N VAL A 59 19.35 -11.78 3.83
CA VAL A 59 20.72 -12.29 4.08
C VAL A 59 21.75 -11.66 3.13
N HIS A 60 21.31 -11.14 2.00
CA HIS A 60 22.16 -10.54 0.97
C HIS A 60 22.17 -9.00 1.01
N CYS A 61 21.48 -8.38 1.97
CA CYS A 61 21.42 -6.93 2.14
C CYS A 61 22.15 -6.50 3.42
N ASP A 62 22.59 -5.24 3.46
CA ASP A 62 23.10 -4.63 4.69
C ASP A 62 22.01 -4.59 5.79
N PRO A 63 22.27 -5.12 7.01
CA PRO A 63 21.30 -5.08 8.11
C PRO A 63 20.75 -3.69 8.44
N VAL A 64 21.56 -2.63 8.30
CA VAL A 64 21.10 -1.25 8.53
C VAL A 64 20.09 -0.85 7.45
N PHE A 65 20.37 -1.12 6.18
CA PHE A 65 19.41 -0.91 5.09
C PHE A 65 18.09 -1.67 5.31
N VAL A 66 18.13 -2.95 5.72
CA VAL A 66 16.91 -3.73 5.99
C VAL A 66 16.08 -3.08 7.11
N ALA A 67 16.76 -2.61 8.17
CA ALA A 67 16.11 -1.91 9.27
C ALA A 67 15.49 -0.57 8.83
N GLN A 68 16.21 0.22 8.02
CA GLN A 68 15.71 1.45 7.43
C GLN A 68 14.50 1.20 6.53
N LEU A 69 14.53 0.15 5.70
CA LEU A 69 13.41 -0.24 4.85
C LEU A 69 12.17 -0.64 5.68
N ALA A 70 12.34 -1.34 6.79
CA ALA A 70 11.23 -1.66 7.69
C ALA A 70 10.59 -0.39 8.26
N VAL A 71 11.39 0.59 8.66
CA VAL A 71 10.90 1.89 9.13
C VAL A 71 10.25 2.68 7.99
N TYR A 72 10.85 2.70 6.79
CA TYR A 72 10.31 3.34 5.59
C TYR A 72 8.92 2.82 5.26
N THR A 73 8.77 1.50 5.17
CA THR A 73 7.50 0.85 4.83
C THR A 73 6.42 1.17 5.85
N ARG A 74 6.76 1.28 7.14
CA ARG A 74 5.81 1.64 8.20
C ARG A 74 5.43 3.13 8.20
N GLN A 75 6.42 4.02 8.13
CA GLN A 75 6.26 5.46 8.41
C GLN A 75 5.97 6.29 7.17
N LYS A 76 6.52 5.91 6.02
CA LYS A 76 6.34 6.63 4.75
C LYS A 76 5.29 5.96 3.89
N MET A 77 5.40 4.65 3.66
CA MET A 77 4.45 3.90 2.82
C MET A 77 3.16 3.49 3.53
N ASN A 78 3.04 3.76 4.84
CA ASN A 78 1.88 3.43 5.67
C ASN A 78 1.47 1.94 5.63
N MET A 79 2.42 1.04 5.38
CA MET A 79 2.22 -0.41 5.41
C MET A 79 2.25 -0.92 6.84
N ARG A 80 1.57 -2.04 7.10
CA ARG A 80 1.41 -2.57 8.47
C ARG A 80 2.17 -3.86 8.69
N SER A 81 1.82 -4.93 7.98
CA SER A 81 2.32 -6.27 8.32
C SER A 81 3.73 -6.54 7.78
N ILE A 82 4.09 -6.00 6.61
CA ILE A 82 5.43 -6.15 6.02
C ILE A 82 6.57 -5.64 6.91
N PRO A 83 6.47 -4.43 7.52
CA PRO A 83 7.46 -3.99 8.50
C PRO A 83 7.73 -5.02 9.63
N LEU A 84 6.70 -5.73 10.10
CA LEU A 84 6.82 -6.74 11.16
C LEU A 84 7.54 -8.00 10.66
N VAL A 85 7.28 -8.39 9.40
CA VAL A 85 8.00 -9.49 8.73
C VAL A 85 9.48 -9.17 8.62
N LEU A 86 9.82 -8.00 8.08
CA LEU A 86 11.21 -7.54 7.97
C LEU A 86 11.89 -7.51 9.36
N ALA A 87 11.17 -7.06 10.38
CA ALA A 87 11.71 -6.98 11.73
C ALA A 87 12.09 -8.35 12.32
N VAL A 88 11.18 -9.32 12.19
CA VAL A 88 11.41 -10.68 12.71
C VAL A 88 12.46 -11.43 11.91
N GLU A 89 12.45 -11.32 10.58
CA GLU A 89 13.40 -12.02 9.73
C GLU A 89 14.82 -11.44 9.87
N LEU A 90 14.96 -10.11 9.98
CA LEU A 90 16.26 -9.49 10.28
C LEU A 90 16.79 -9.95 11.65
N ALA A 91 15.92 -10.03 12.67
CA ALA A 91 16.30 -10.48 14.01
C ALA A 91 16.81 -11.94 14.08
N LYS A 92 16.52 -12.76 13.06
CA LYS A 92 17.03 -14.14 12.96
C LYS A 92 18.49 -14.19 12.50
N VAL A 93 18.91 -13.23 11.67
CA VAL A 93 20.21 -13.25 11.00
C VAL A 93 21.18 -12.18 11.50
N HIS A 94 20.68 -11.09 12.10
CA HIS A 94 21.50 -9.98 12.61
C HIS A 94 21.58 -9.95 14.14
N ARG A 95 22.80 -9.80 14.68
CA ARG A 95 23.09 -9.77 16.12
C ARG A 95 24.29 -8.86 16.40
N GLY A 96 24.39 -8.39 17.65
CA GLY A 96 25.60 -7.73 18.15
C GLY A 96 25.49 -6.21 18.31
N ASP A 97 24.34 -5.61 17.99
CA ASP A 97 24.10 -4.17 18.17
C ASP A 97 22.63 -3.86 18.55
N SER A 98 22.26 -2.58 18.52
CA SER A 98 20.90 -2.08 18.80
C SER A 98 20.04 -1.86 17.55
N THR A 99 20.49 -2.29 16.37
CA THR A 99 19.84 -1.97 15.08
C THR A 99 18.41 -2.49 15.05
N VAL A 100 18.21 -3.75 15.43
CA VAL A 100 16.88 -4.38 15.43
C VAL A 100 15.97 -3.78 16.50
N SER A 101 16.47 -3.47 17.70
CA SER A 101 15.63 -2.91 18.76
C SER A 101 15.13 -1.51 18.40
N LYS A 102 16.01 -0.64 17.87
CA LYS A 102 15.66 0.70 17.37
C LYS A 102 14.64 0.66 16.24
N MET A 103 14.83 -0.24 15.27
CA MET A 103 13.87 -0.48 14.20
C MET A 103 12.50 -0.91 14.73
N VAL A 104 12.44 -1.91 15.64
CA VAL A 104 11.16 -2.39 16.21
C VAL A 104 10.42 -1.26 16.92
N SER A 105 11.14 -0.44 17.70
CA SER A 105 10.58 0.78 18.29
C SER A 105 9.95 1.68 17.23
N LYS A 106 10.55 1.91 16.07
CA LYS A 106 9.97 2.78 15.03
C LYS A 106 8.85 2.13 14.21
N VAL A 107 8.86 0.81 14.12
CA VAL A 107 7.90 0.00 13.36
C VAL A 107 6.58 -0.22 14.10
N VAL A 108 6.61 -0.49 15.40
CA VAL A 108 5.38 -0.79 16.19
C VAL A 108 4.68 0.51 16.59
N GLN A 109 3.70 0.96 15.82
CA GLN A 109 2.97 2.22 16.06
C GLN A 109 1.53 2.01 16.56
N ARG A 110 1.08 0.76 16.70
CA ARG A 110 -0.21 0.43 17.30
C ARG A 110 -0.08 -0.72 18.29
N ALA A 111 -0.95 -0.76 19.30
CA ALA A 111 -0.89 -1.80 20.33
C ALA A 111 -1.12 -3.22 19.77
N ASP A 112 -1.95 -3.39 18.73
CA ASP A 112 -2.13 -4.69 18.08
C ASP A 112 -0.89 -5.18 17.32
N GLU A 113 0.04 -4.29 16.96
CA GLU A 113 1.26 -4.70 16.25
C GLU A 113 2.26 -5.43 17.17
N ILE A 114 2.11 -5.30 18.50
CA ILE A 114 2.88 -6.08 19.48
C ILE A 114 2.52 -7.57 19.36
N THR A 115 1.23 -7.89 19.43
CA THR A 115 0.77 -9.28 19.34
C THR A 115 0.92 -9.84 17.93
N GLU A 116 0.74 -9.01 16.88
CA GLU A 116 0.97 -9.39 15.49
C GLU A 116 2.45 -9.74 15.22
N LEU A 117 3.40 -8.96 15.75
CA LEU A 117 4.83 -9.26 15.63
C LEU A 117 5.18 -10.58 16.31
N LEU A 118 4.66 -10.82 17.52
CA LEU A 118 4.88 -12.08 18.24
C LEU A 118 4.23 -13.27 17.53
N ALA A 119 3.07 -13.09 16.90
CA ALA A 119 2.40 -14.13 16.12
C ALA A 119 3.22 -14.51 14.90
N TYR A 120 3.73 -13.50 14.18
CA TYR A 120 4.65 -13.75 13.09
C TYR A 120 5.98 -14.37 13.57
N TYR A 121 6.51 -13.95 14.73
CA TYR A 121 7.70 -14.57 15.33
C TYR A 121 7.50 -16.06 15.60
N GLN A 122 6.35 -16.44 16.14
CA GLN A 122 5.98 -17.84 16.36
C GLN A 122 5.96 -18.62 15.03
N LEU A 123 5.28 -18.08 14.01
CA LEU A 123 5.15 -18.67 12.69
C LEU A 123 6.51 -18.85 12.00
N ALA A 124 7.30 -17.77 11.92
CA ALA A 124 8.59 -17.71 11.22
C ALA A 124 9.69 -18.57 11.86
N ASN A 125 9.50 -18.99 13.11
CA ASN A 125 10.40 -19.89 13.83
C ASN A 125 9.81 -21.31 14.00
N SER A 126 8.72 -21.64 13.31
CA SER A 126 8.05 -22.94 13.33
C SER A 126 7.79 -23.48 14.75
N ARG A 127 7.42 -22.57 15.66
CA ARG A 127 7.26 -22.90 17.10
C ARG A 127 5.92 -23.59 17.34
N LYS A 128 5.94 -24.92 17.41
CA LYS A 128 4.75 -25.77 17.63
C LYS A 128 4.61 -26.31 19.05
N ASP A 129 5.65 -26.20 19.87
CA ASP A 129 5.66 -26.70 21.25
C ASP A 129 4.73 -25.91 22.18
N THR A 130 4.37 -26.47 23.33
CA THR A 130 3.52 -25.79 24.34
C THR A 130 4.06 -24.41 24.75
N LYS A 131 5.39 -24.25 24.83
CA LYS A 131 6.06 -22.97 25.12
C LYS A 131 6.52 -22.27 23.84
N LYS A 132 5.56 -21.84 23.01
CA LYS A 132 5.79 -21.30 21.65
C LYS A 132 6.75 -20.11 21.57
N LEU A 133 6.88 -19.29 22.62
CA LEU A 133 7.65 -18.04 22.60
C LEU A 133 8.84 -17.99 23.58
N ASN A 134 9.25 -19.13 24.15
CA ASN A 134 10.30 -19.22 25.20
C ASN A 134 11.73 -18.81 24.81
N ARG A 135 11.95 -18.32 23.58
CA ARG A 135 13.26 -17.89 23.07
C ARG A 135 13.11 -16.62 22.23
N LEU A 136 12.38 -15.64 22.72
CA LEU A 136 12.25 -14.34 22.04
C LEU A 136 13.64 -13.69 21.91
N SER A 137 13.94 -13.17 20.71
CA SER A 137 15.17 -12.40 20.49
C SER A 137 15.26 -11.23 21.46
N LYS A 138 16.39 -11.06 22.15
CA LYS A 138 16.60 -9.96 23.10
C LYS A 138 16.45 -8.58 22.46
N GLN A 139 16.79 -8.45 21.18
CA GLN A 139 16.63 -7.20 20.44
C GLN A 139 15.14 -6.90 20.15
N LEU A 140 14.37 -7.92 19.73
CA LEU A 140 12.92 -7.77 19.55
C LEU A 140 12.25 -7.46 20.89
N GLN A 141 12.64 -8.18 21.95
CA GLN A 141 12.15 -7.94 23.31
C GLN A 141 12.39 -6.48 23.71
N ALA A 142 13.61 -5.96 23.56
CA ALA A 142 13.94 -4.57 23.89
C ALA A 142 13.10 -3.54 23.12
N GLY A 143 12.91 -3.72 21.80
CA GLY A 143 12.06 -2.82 21.01
C GLY A 143 10.57 -2.89 21.39
N LEU A 144 10.07 -4.08 21.75
CA LEU A 144 8.71 -4.25 22.24
C LEU A 144 8.51 -3.63 23.64
N GLN A 145 9.54 -3.64 24.50
CA GLN A 145 9.47 -2.97 25.81
C GLN A 145 9.26 -1.46 25.67
N ASP A 146 9.95 -0.83 24.72
CA ASP A 146 9.71 0.58 24.38
C ASP A 146 8.29 0.78 23.83
N ALA A 147 7.84 -0.09 22.91
CA ALA A 147 6.49 0.00 22.35
C ALA A 147 5.38 -0.05 23.42
N PHE A 148 5.48 -0.96 24.40
CA PHE A 148 4.51 -1.05 25.50
C PHE A 148 4.39 0.25 26.31
N ASN A 149 5.47 1.01 26.44
CA ASN A 149 5.49 2.26 27.21
C ASN A 149 4.93 3.47 26.43
N ARG A 150 4.49 3.30 25.18
CA ARG A 150 3.98 4.40 24.34
C ARG A 150 2.47 4.46 24.20
N PHE A 151 1.75 3.37 24.52
CA PHE A 151 0.32 3.30 24.30
C PHE A 151 -0.47 3.60 25.57
N ASP A 152 -1.60 4.28 25.39
CA ASP A 152 -2.58 4.55 26.44
C ASP A 152 -3.59 3.40 26.61
N GLU A 153 -4.46 3.54 27.62
CA GLU A 153 -5.49 2.53 27.93
C GLU A 153 -6.46 2.32 26.77
N TYR A 154 -6.92 3.39 26.11
CA TYR A 154 -7.84 3.29 24.99
C TYR A 154 -7.22 2.49 23.82
N GLN A 155 -5.95 2.75 23.49
CA GLN A 155 -5.23 2.03 22.44
C GLN A 155 -5.07 0.56 22.77
N PHE A 156 -4.72 0.20 24.02
CA PHE A 156 -4.66 -1.19 24.44
C PHE A 156 -6.04 -1.85 24.40
N ALA A 157 -7.06 -1.21 24.97
CA ALA A 157 -8.42 -1.71 25.01
C ALA A 157 -9.02 -1.95 23.61
N LYS A 158 -8.87 -0.98 22.71
CA LYS A 158 -9.33 -1.05 21.30
C LYS A 158 -8.77 -2.26 20.54
N TYR A 159 -7.58 -2.68 20.92
CA TYR A 159 -6.84 -3.76 20.27
C TYR A 159 -6.72 -5.02 21.12
N ASN A 160 -7.34 -5.04 22.29
CA ASN A 160 -7.40 -6.20 23.16
C ASN A 160 -8.40 -7.22 22.59
N ARG A 161 -7.90 -8.14 21.78
CA ARG A 161 -8.70 -9.16 21.08
C ARG A 161 -8.37 -10.55 21.58
N ASP A 162 -9.35 -11.43 21.53
CA ASP A 162 -9.19 -12.84 21.86
C ASP A 162 -8.54 -13.60 20.69
N THR A 163 -7.25 -13.36 20.47
CA THR A 163 -6.42 -14.02 19.45
C THR A 163 -5.47 -15.05 20.07
N GLU A 164 -4.80 -15.86 19.24
CA GLU A 164 -3.86 -16.89 19.71
C GLU A 164 -2.80 -16.33 20.68
N ILE A 165 -2.30 -15.12 20.42
CA ILE A 165 -1.46 -14.38 21.35
C ILE A 165 -2.27 -13.19 21.85
N LYS A 166 -2.54 -13.17 23.16
CA LYS A 166 -3.26 -12.07 23.80
C LYS A 166 -2.29 -11.00 24.27
N LEU A 167 -2.80 -9.78 24.44
CA LEU A 167 -2.01 -8.65 24.93
C LEU A 167 -1.39 -8.94 26.32
N ARG A 168 -2.14 -9.63 27.18
CA ARG A 168 -1.68 -10.12 28.48
C ARG A 168 -0.47 -11.04 28.37
N ASP A 169 -0.53 -12.02 27.46
CA ASP A 169 0.57 -12.96 27.23
C ASP A 169 1.80 -12.24 26.68
N ALA A 170 1.59 -11.28 25.78
CA ALA A 170 2.66 -10.44 25.25
C ALA A 170 3.34 -9.61 26.35
N LEU A 171 2.57 -9.05 27.29
CA LEU A 171 3.12 -8.29 28.43
C LEU A 171 4.00 -9.19 29.31
N PHE A 172 3.50 -10.38 29.65
CA PHE A 172 4.27 -11.36 30.42
C PHE A 172 5.51 -11.85 29.68
N LEU A 173 5.48 -11.99 28.37
CA LEU A 173 6.64 -12.44 27.60
C LEU A 173 7.70 -11.35 27.45
N VAL A 174 7.27 -10.12 27.16
CA VAL A 174 8.17 -9.00 26.86
C VAL A 174 8.79 -8.45 28.14
N HIS A 175 8.08 -8.54 29.26
CA HIS A 175 8.47 -8.01 30.57
C HIS A 175 8.90 -6.54 30.50
N PRO A 176 8.05 -5.62 30.00
CA PRO A 176 8.38 -4.20 29.98
C PRO A 176 8.47 -3.65 31.40
N LYS A 177 9.52 -2.88 31.68
CA LYS A 177 9.55 -2.01 32.85
C LYS A 177 8.70 -0.79 32.54
N ALA A 178 7.71 -0.51 33.39
CA ALA A 178 6.89 0.69 33.27
C ALA A 178 7.77 1.94 33.39
N LYS A 179 7.53 2.92 32.52
CA LYS A 179 8.23 4.22 32.53
C LYS A 179 7.87 5.09 33.74
N ASP A 180 6.68 4.91 34.29
CA ASP A 180 6.13 5.65 35.43
C ASP A 180 5.02 4.83 36.14
N GLU A 181 4.50 5.36 37.25
CA GLU A 181 3.46 4.71 38.06
C GLU A 181 2.13 4.57 37.30
N ALA A 182 1.78 5.53 36.45
CA ALA A 182 0.56 5.48 35.65
C ALA A 182 0.60 4.33 34.64
N GLN A 183 1.74 4.15 33.97
CA GLN A 183 1.98 3.04 33.07
C GLN A 183 2.00 1.70 33.81
N GLN A 184 2.54 1.65 35.05
CA GLN A 184 2.49 0.45 35.88
C GLN A 184 1.05 0.08 36.24
N ALA A 185 0.21 1.06 36.60
CA ALA A 185 -1.20 0.84 36.88
C ALA A 185 -1.94 0.31 35.63
N LEU A 186 -1.65 0.86 34.45
CA LEU A 186 -2.18 0.36 33.18
C LEU A 186 -1.71 -1.07 32.87
N PHE A 187 -0.44 -1.39 33.09
CA PHE A 187 0.05 -2.77 32.94
C PHE A 187 -0.66 -3.73 33.90
N ASN A 188 -0.94 -3.31 35.13
CA ASN A 188 -1.73 -4.12 36.08
C ASN A 188 -3.14 -4.39 35.56
N LYS A 189 -3.82 -3.40 34.95
CA LYS A 189 -5.12 -3.61 34.30
C LYS A 189 -5.04 -4.66 33.18
N ILE A 190 -3.99 -4.64 32.36
CA ILE A 190 -3.76 -5.67 31.33
C ILE A 190 -3.58 -7.06 31.96
N VAL A 191 -2.79 -7.15 33.05
CA VAL A 191 -2.54 -8.40 33.79
C VAL A 191 -3.83 -8.99 34.37
N ASN A 192 -4.73 -8.14 34.85
CA ASN A 192 -5.97 -8.55 35.51
C ASN A 192 -7.17 -8.67 34.55
N ASN A 193 -7.02 -8.32 33.27
CA ASN A 193 -8.11 -8.17 32.30
C ASN A 193 -9.16 -7.12 32.72
N GLU A 194 -8.69 -6.00 33.26
CA GLU A 194 -9.52 -4.89 33.78
C GLU A 194 -9.41 -3.63 32.90
N LEU A 195 -8.99 -3.78 31.63
CA LEU A 195 -9.02 -2.68 30.68
C LEU A 195 -10.47 -2.23 30.44
N GLU A 196 -10.68 -0.91 30.40
CA GLU A 196 -11.99 -0.36 30.09
C GLU A 196 -12.49 -0.75 28.71
N THR A 197 -13.81 -0.93 28.57
CA THR A 197 -14.43 -1.17 27.26
C THR A 197 -14.27 0.08 26.39
N PRO A 198 -13.60 -0.02 25.22
CA PRO A 198 -13.31 1.14 24.41
C PRO A 198 -14.57 1.62 23.68
N TYR A 199 -14.82 2.93 23.70
CA TYR A 199 -15.88 3.54 22.91
C TYR A 199 -15.53 3.47 21.42
N THR A 200 -16.17 2.54 20.70
CA THR A 200 -15.98 2.28 19.26
C THR A 200 -17.31 1.94 18.62
N TRP A 201 -17.45 2.18 17.31
CA TRP A 201 -18.67 1.81 16.59
C TRP A 201 -18.93 0.30 16.66
N GLU A 202 -17.88 -0.55 16.65
CA GLU A 202 -18.05 -1.99 16.79
C GLU A 202 -18.68 -2.37 18.13
N THR A 203 -18.14 -1.85 19.24
CA THR A 203 -18.65 -2.15 20.58
C THR A 203 -20.08 -1.64 20.76
N GLU A 204 -20.32 -0.38 20.39
CA GLU A 204 -21.63 0.25 20.55
C GLU A 204 -22.72 -0.45 19.74
N LEU A 205 -22.46 -0.74 18.45
CA LEU A 205 -23.45 -1.42 17.61
C LEU A 205 -23.63 -2.89 17.98
N SER A 206 -22.59 -3.57 18.47
CA SER A 206 -22.71 -4.95 18.96
C SER A 206 -23.60 -5.02 20.20
N ALA A 207 -23.37 -4.13 21.17
CA ALA A 207 -24.21 -4.03 22.37
C ALA A 207 -25.66 -3.71 21.99
N LEU A 208 -25.86 -2.76 21.09
CA LEU A 208 -27.19 -2.40 20.59
C LEU A 208 -27.89 -3.55 19.85
N GLY A 209 -27.13 -4.37 19.12
CA GLY A 209 -27.65 -5.55 18.41
C GLY A 209 -28.08 -6.69 19.33
N GLN A 210 -27.62 -6.72 20.58
CA GLN A 210 -28.02 -7.73 21.59
C GLN A 210 -29.33 -7.38 22.30
N ASN A 211 -29.81 -6.14 22.16
CA ASN A 211 -31.08 -5.71 22.72
C ASN A 211 -32.26 -6.39 22.02
N LYS A 212 -33.33 -6.64 22.78
CA LYS A 212 -34.61 -7.10 22.22
C LYS A 212 -35.46 -5.90 21.84
N TYR A 213 -35.88 -5.85 20.58
CA TYR A 213 -36.78 -4.83 20.05
C TYR A 213 -38.16 -5.43 19.82
N GLN A 214 -39.21 -4.66 20.10
CA GLN A 214 -40.59 -5.10 19.89
C GLN A 214 -40.96 -5.05 18.41
N THR A 215 -40.36 -4.12 17.65
CA THR A 215 -40.62 -3.92 16.22
C THR A 215 -39.35 -3.61 15.46
N ASP A 216 -39.34 -3.87 14.16
CA ASP A 216 -38.24 -3.48 13.27
C ASP A 216 -38.07 -1.95 13.21
N ALA A 217 -39.15 -1.18 13.32
CA ALA A 217 -39.10 0.29 13.33
C ALA A 217 -38.36 0.82 14.57
N GLU A 218 -38.58 0.22 15.73
CA GLU A 218 -37.86 0.55 16.97
C GLU A 218 -36.37 0.25 16.84
N LYS A 219 -36.03 -0.90 16.25
CA LYS A 219 -34.65 -1.29 15.96
C LYS A 219 -33.98 -0.31 14.99
N GLU A 220 -34.64 0.03 13.87
CA GLU A 220 -34.12 1.00 12.91
C GLU A 220 -33.86 2.37 13.56
N LEU A 221 -34.78 2.84 14.40
CA LEU A 221 -34.61 4.10 15.14
C LEU A 221 -33.42 4.04 16.10
N ALA A 222 -33.26 2.95 16.85
CA ALA A 222 -32.15 2.79 17.78
C ALA A 222 -30.78 2.82 17.07
N PHE A 223 -30.66 2.09 15.94
CA PHE A 223 -29.43 2.09 15.15
C PHE A 223 -29.15 3.46 14.51
N ARG A 224 -30.19 4.18 14.07
CA ARG A 224 -30.05 5.55 13.59
C ARG A 224 -29.49 6.47 14.67
N THR A 225 -30.15 6.54 15.82
CA THR A 225 -29.73 7.39 16.94
C THR A 225 -28.30 7.06 17.37
N LYS A 226 -27.94 5.77 17.43
CA LYS A 226 -26.57 5.39 17.80
C LYS A 226 -25.53 5.84 16.78
N TRP A 227 -25.83 5.78 15.48
CA TRP A 227 -24.93 6.34 14.46
C TRP A 227 -24.80 7.86 14.59
N GLU A 228 -25.88 8.56 14.87
CA GLU A 228 -25.88 10.00 15.10
C GLU A 228 -25.01 10.38 16.32
N GLU A 229 -25.17 9.69 17.44
CA GLU A 229 -24.30 9.82 18.63
C GLU A 229 -22.83 9.56 18.31
N LEU A 230 -22.54 8.50 17.55
CA LEU A 230 -21.18 8.16 17.15
C LEU A 230 -20.55 9.25 16.28
N ILE A 231 -21.32 9.83 15.34
CA ILE A 231 -20.87 10.93 14.48
C ILE A 231 -20.60 12.18 15.33
N ASP A 232 -21.51 12.52 16.25
CA ASP A 232 -21.41 13.69 17.12
C ASP A 232 -20.28 13.58 18.15
N SER A 233 -19.90 12.36 18.53
CA SER A 233 -18.80 12.14 19.45
C SER A 233 -17.43 12.55 18.88
N GLU A 234 -17.29 12.63 17.55
CA GLU A 234 -16.03 12.79 16.81
C GLU A 234 -14.96 11.71 17.11
N LYS A 235 -15.32 10.65 17.85
CA LYS A 235 -14.41 9.55 18.23
C LYS A 235 -14.28 8.48 17.16
N VAL A 236 -15.13 8.50 16.13
CA VAL A 236 -15.05 7.58 14.99
C VAL A 236 -13.90 8.02 14.07
N GLY A 237 -12.77 7.33 14.18
CA GLY A 237 -11.61 7.63 13.34
C GLY A 237 -11.91 7.56 11.84
N TYR A 238 -11.18 8.34 11.05
CA TYR A 238 -11.41 8.53 9.61
C TYR A 238 -11.64 7.24 8.80
N MET A 239 -10.79 6.22 9.00
CA MET A 239 -10.93 4.93 8.31
C MET A 239 -12.17 4.15 8.75
N ALA A 240 -12.53 4.25 10.04
CA ALA A 240 -13.74 3.60 10.54
C ALA A 240 -15.00 4.27 9.95
N LEU A 241 -14.99 5.60 9.83
CA LEU A 241 -16.05 6.35 9.17
C LEU A 241 -16.18 5.92 7.69
N MET A 242 -15.08 5.93 6.94
CA MET A 242 -15.07 5.58 5.51
C MET A 242 -15.53 4.13 5.25
N ARG A 243 -15.20 3.19 6.14
CA ARG A 243 -15.65 1.78 6.04
C ARG A 243 -17.13 1.59 6.32
N ASN A 244 -17.75 2.52 7.06
CA ASN A 244 -19.13 2.40 7.51
C ASN A 244 -20.09 3.35 6.78
N LEU A 245 -19.65 4.04 5.72
CA LEU A 245 -20.50 4.97 4.97
C LEU A 245 -21.79 4.33 4.46
N ARG A 246 -21.74 3.07 4.01
CA ARG A 246 -22.95 2.33 3.64
C ARG A 246 -23.90 2.17 4.82
N ASN A 247 -23.39 1.69 5.96
CA ASN A 247 -24.18 1.45 7.16
C ASN A 247 -24.83 2.73 7.68
N ILE A 248 -24.11 3.86 7.61
CA ILE A 248 -24.62 5.19 7.98
C ILE A 248 -25.78 5.62 7.06
N LEU A 249 -25.62 5.44 5.75
CA LEU A 249 -26.68 5.75 4.78
C LEU A 249 -27.91 4.84 4.95
N GLU A 250 -27.70 3.55 5.19
CA GLU A 250 -28.76 2.55 5.39
C GLU A 250 -29.51 2.75 6.72
N ALA A 251 -28.84 3.27 7.75
CA ALA A 251 -29.47 3.68 9.01
C ALA A 251 -30.35 4.94 8.86
N LYS A 252 -30.32 5.61 7.70
CA LYS A 252 -31.11 6.80 7.38
C LYS A 252 -30.91 7.93 8.40
N VAL A 253 -29.66 8.17 8.82
CA VAL A 253 -29.33 9.29 9.72
C VAL A 253 -29.76 10.64 9.13
N SER A 254 -29.92 11.64 10.00
CA SER A 254 -30.39 12.96 9.60
C SER A 254 -29.47 13.63 8.56
N LYS A 255 -30.05 14.59 7.82
CA LYS A 255 -29.33 15.40 6.83
C LYS A 255 -28.09 16.07 7.45
N GLU A 256 -28.23 16.59 8.66
CA GLU A 256 -27.19 17.29 9.41
C GLU A 256 -26.01 16.37 9.70
N HIS A 257 -26.27 15.12 10.09
CA HIS A 257 -25.22 14.12 10.32
C HIS A 257 -24.55 13.68 9.02
N ILE A 258 -25.30 13.52 7.92
CA ILE A 258 -24.69 13.27 6.61
C ILE A 258 -23.75 14.42 6.20
N ILE A 259 -24.13 15.67 6.47
CA ILE A 259 -23.27 16.84 6.21
C ILE A 259 -21.99 16.74 7.04
N LYS A 260 -22.08 16.49 8.35
CA LYS A 260 -20.90 16.29 9.23
C LYS A 260 -19.96 15.20 8.72
N VAL A 261 -20.52 14.07 8.25
CA VAL A 261 -19.75 12.97 7.65
C VAL A 261 -19.03 13.44 6.39
N CYS A 262 -19.73 14.12 5.48
CA CYS A 262 -19.14 14.63 4.25
C CYS A 262 -18.04 15.67 4.54
N ASP A 263 -18.29 16.61 5.45
CA ASP A 263 -17.34 17.65 5.84
C ASP A 263 -16.07 17.03 6.42
N THR A 264 -16.21 15.98 7.25
CA THR A 264 -15.07 15.22 7.79
C THR A 264 -14.28 14.51 6.69
N LEU A 265 -14.95 13.86 5.74
CA LEU A 265 -14.30 13.16 4.62
C LEU A 265 -13.55 14.15 3.71
N SER A 266 -14.14 15.31 3.42
CA SER A 266 -13.54 16.33 2.55
C SER A 266 -12.61 17.31 3.28
N SER A 267 -12.41 17.14 4.59
CA SER A 267 -11.52 18.01 5.37
C SER A 267 -10.06 17.74 5.05
N ALA A 268 -9.33 18.78 4.65
CA ALA A 268 -7.93 18.65 4.27
C ALA A 268 -7.06 18.12 5.42
N ASP A 269 -7.32 18.56 6.65
CA ASP A 269 -6.59 18.11 7.84
C ASP A 269 -6.94 16.67 8.22
N ALA A 270 -8.20 16.27 8.03
CA ALA A 270 -8.61 14.89 8.27
C ALA A 270 -7.96 13.94 7.27
N VAL A 271 -8.01 14.26 5.97
CA VAL A 271 -7.41 13.48 4.89
C VAL A 271 -5.90 13.33 5.10
N ARG A 272 -5.16 14.43 5.35
CA ARG A 272 -3.70 14.38 5.52
C ARG A 272 -3.26 13.57 6.74
N ARG A 273 -4.01 13.65 7.85
CA ARG A 273 -3.72 12.86 9.06
C ARG A 273 -4.15 11.40 8.94
N SER A 274 -5.08 11.08 8.04
CA SER A 274 -5.69 9.75 7.93
C SER A 274 -4.74 8.63 7.49
N LYS A 275 -3.61 8.98 6.84
CA LYS A 275 -2.65 8.05 6.24
C LYS A 275 -3.32 6.99 5.34
N GLN A 276 -4.46 7.33 4.71
CA GLN A 276 -5.17 6.40 3.85
C GLN A 276 -4.42 6.18 2.54
N LEU A 277 -4.25 4.91 2.18
CA LEU A 277 -3.81 4.56 0.84
C LEU A 277 -4.90 4.96 -0.15
N PRO A 278 -4.56 5.56 -1.29
CA PRO A 278 -5.57 6.17 -2.15
C PRO A 278 -6.66 5.22 -2.69
N PHE A 279 -6.32 3.95 -2.96
CA PHE A 279 -7.30 2.96 -3.41
C PHE A 279 -8.42 2.69 -2.37
N ARG A 280 -8.23 3.11 -1.11
CA ARG A 280 -9.27 3.03 -0.08
C ARG A 280 -10.42 4.00 -0.36
N PHE A 281 -10.15 5.17 -0.93
CA PHE A 281 -11.20 6.08 -1.40
C PHE A 281 -11.98 5.45 -2.56
N LEU A 282 -11.29 4.80 -3.50
CA LEU A 282 -11.93 4.06 -4.60
C LEU A 282 -12.83 2.94 -4.09
N ALA A 283 -12.37 2.17 -3.10
CA ALA A 283 -13.17 1.11 -2.49
C ALA A 283 -14.47 1.67 -1.88
N ALA A 284 -14.36 2.74 -1.09
CA ALA A 284 -15.53 3.41 -0.52
C ALA A 284 -16.46 3.97 -1.59
N TYR A 285 -15.92 4.63 -2.61
CA TYR A 285 -16.68 5.24 -3.71
C TYR A 285 -17.50 4.19 -4.48
N ARG A 286 -16.92 3.03 -4.79
CA ARG A 286 -17.61 1.91 -5.43
C ARG A 286 -18.70 1.29 -4.55
N GLU A 287 -18.47 1.21 -3.24
CA GLU A 287 -19.48 0.66 -2.34
C GLU A 287 -20.66 1.62 -2.17
N ILE A 288 -20.43 2.93 -2.20
CA ILE A 288 -21.47 3.97 -2.11
C ILE A 288 -22.24 4.14 -3.41
N SER A 289 -21.60 3.97 -4.58
CA SER A 289 -22.30 4.05 -5.87
C SER A 289 -23.39 2.99 -6.06
N LYS A 290 -23.40 1.95 -5.21
CA LYS A 290 -24.40 0.87 -5.20
C LYS A 290 -25.56 1.14 -4.24
N VAL A 291 -25.43 2.12 -3.34
CA VAL A 291 -26.42 2.40 -2.28
C VAL A 291 -27.57 3.23 -2.85
N LYS A 292 -28.80 2.77 -2.63
CA LYS A 292 -30.03 3.46 -3.05
C LYS A 292 -30.42 4.54 -2.04
N SER A 293 -29.62 5.60 -1.94
CA SER A 293 -29.87 6.76 -1.07
C SER A 293 -29.75 8.07 -1.85
N GLY A 294 -30.65 9.02 -1.57
CA GLY A 294 -30.57 10.38 -2.13
C GLY A 294 -29.30 11.15 -1.74
N TYR A 295 -28.62 10.71 -0.68
CA TYR A 295 -27.36 11.30 -0.21
C TYR A 295 -26.10 10.62 -0.78
N ALA A 296 -26.25 9.50 -1.51
CA ALA A 296 -25.10 8.77 -2.05
C ALA A 296 -24.22 9.65 -2.94
N GLY A 297 -24.82 10.51 -3.77
CA GLY A 297 -24.10 11.47 -4.61
C GLY A 297 -23.22 12.43 -3.80
N ARG A 298 -23.75 13.01 -2.71
CA ARG A 298 -23.01 13.92 -1.84
C ARG A 298 -21.82 13.24 -1.16
N VAL A 299 -22.00 12.00 -0.70
CA VAL A 299 -20.91 11.21 -0.10
C VAL A 299 -19.84 10.88 -1.15
N MET A 300 -20.25 10.56 -2.38
CA MET A 300 -19.33 10.34 -3.50
C MET A 300 -18.52 11.60 -3.85
N GLU A 301 -19.15 12.78 -3.85
CA GLU A 301 -18.46 14.06 -4.03
C GLU A 301 -17.43 14.32 -2.93
N ALA A 302 -17.79 14.05 -1.66
CA ALA A 302 -16.85 14.19 -0.54
C ALA A 302 -15.65 13.24 -0.67
N LEU A 303 -15.85 12.00 -1.14
CA LEU A 303 -14.77 11.05 -1.42
C LEU A 303 -13.88 11.49 -2.60
N GLU A 304 -14.47 12.08 -3.64
CA GLU A 304 -13.74 12.65 -4.79
C GLU A 304 -12.86 13.82 -4.35
N GLN A 305 -13.38 14.68 -3.46
CA GLN A 305 -12.60 15.75 -2.85
C GLN A 305 -11.49 15.22 -1.94
N ALA A 306 -11.77 14.18 -1.14
CA ALA A 306 -10.76 13.51 -0.33
C ALA A 306 -9.60 12.93 -1.17
N ALA A 307 -9.93 12.29 -2.31
CA ALA A 307 -8.93 11.80 -3.25
C ALA A 307 -8.12 12.94 -3.87
N SER A 308 -8.77 14.04 -4.24
CA SER A 308 -8.12 15.24 -4.77
C SER A 308 -7.14 15.86 -3.77
N ILE A 309 -7.55 15.99 -2.50
CA ILE A 309 -6.68 16.48 -1.41
C ILE A 309 -5.48 15.55 -1.21
N SER A 310 -5.69 14.23 -1.27
CA SER A 310 -4.58 13.28 -1.14
C SER A 310 -3.53 13.44 -2.25
N ALA A 311 -3.94 13.94 -3.42
CA ALA A 311 -3.07 14.20 -4.56
C ALA A 311 -2.33 15.54 -4.50
N GLU A 312 -2.67 16.46 -3.60
CA GLU A 312 -2.14 17.85 -3.62
C GLU A 312 -0.62 17.90 -3.48
N ASN A 313 -0.05 16.99 -2.69
CA ASN A 313 1.41 16.92 -2.47
C ASN A 313 2.17 16.31 -3.64
N ILE A 314 1.48 15.72 -4.62
CA ILE A 314 2.10 15.23 -5.84
C ILE A 314 2.47 16.44 -6.69
N LYS A 315 3.78 16.66 -6.89
CA LYS A 315 4.33 17.80 -7.63
C LYS A 315 3.72 17.91 -9.04
N GLY A 316 3.55 16.79 -9.72
CA GLY A 316 2.99 16.76 -11.06
C GLY A 316 3.89 17.44 -12.11
N PHE A 317 3.28 17.81 -13.23
CA PHE A 317 3.93 18.38 -14.41
C PHE A 317 3.05 19.47 -15.02
N ASP A 318 3.65 20.60 -15.36
CA ASP A 318 2.99 21.74 -16.00
C ASP A 318 2.80 21.51 -17.51
N GLU A 319 2.44 22.56 -18.25
CA GLU A 319 2.15 22.50 -19.68
C GLU A 319 3.40 22.22 -20.53
N ASP A 320 4.59 22.58 -20.01
CA ASP A 320 5.88 22.43 -20.69
C ASP A 320 6.40 20.99 -20.67
N THR A 321 5.83 20.13 -19.81
CA THR A 321 6.21 18.71 -19.71
C THR A 321 5.07 17.81 -20.21
N SER A 322 5.31 17.15 -21.33
CA SER A 322 4.38 16.21 -21.96
C SER A 322 4.53 14.78 -21.41
N VAL A 323 3.41 14.18 -20.99
CA VAL A 323 3.41 12.86 -20.32
C VAL A 323 2.48 11.86 -21.02
N ALA A 324 2.96 10.66 -21.31
CA ALA A 324 2.13 9.52 -21.68
C ALA A 324 1.94 8.58 -20.49
N ILE A 325 0.72 8.49 -19.96
CA ILE A 325 0.33 7.64 -18.82
C ILE A 325 -0.41 6.41 -19.34
N ALA A 326 0.18 5.24 -19.12
CA ALA A 326 -0.32 3.96 -19.60
C ALA A 326 -0.62 3.00 -18.45
N CYS A 327 -1.87 2.55 -18.38
CA CYS A 327 -2.33 1.61 -17.36
C CYS A 327 -2.41 0.19 -17.91
N ASP A 328 -1.80 -0.76 -17.20
CA ASP A 328 -1.93 -2.17 -17.50
C ASP A 328 -3.26 -2.73 -16.99
N VAL A 329 -4.03 -3.36 -17.90
CA VAL A 329 -5.27 -4.07 -17.58
C VAL A 329 -5.19 -5.54 -18.02
N SER A 330 -3.97 -6.07 -18.14
CA SER A 330 -3.73 -7.48 -18.47
C SER A 330 -4.28 -8.44 -17.41
N GLY A 331 -4.41 -9.71 -17.79
CA GLY A 331 -4.98 -10.75 -16.93
C GLY A 331 -4.23 -10.93 -15.61
N SER A 332 -2.91 -10.74 -15.59
CA SER A 332 -2.11 -10.84 -14.37
C SER A 332 -2.40 -9.73 -13.35
N MET A 333 -2.92 -8.59 -13.82
CA MET A 333 -3.36 -7.47 -12.99
C MET A 333 -4.76 -7.67 -12.40
N HIS A 334 -5.52 -8.68 -12.85
CA HIS A 334 -6.88 -9.01 -12.40
C HIS A 334 -6.90 -9.89 -11.14
N ILE A 335 -5.96 -9.67 -10.21
CA ILE A 335 -5.92 -10.34 -8.92
C ILE A 335 -6.27 -9.38 -7.78
N THR A 336 -7.09 -9.86 -6.84
CA THR A 336 -7.45 -9.09 -5.63
C THR A 336 -6.23 -8.88 -4.74
N VAL A 337 -6.05 -7.66 -4.24
CA VAL A 337 -4.87 -7.31 -3.43
C VAL A 337 -4.87 -7.98 -2.06
N SER A 338 -6.01 -8.50 -1.61
CA SER A 338 -6.11 -9.42 -0.48
C SER A 338 -7.43 -10.21 -0.56
N PRO A 339 -7.58 -11.35 0.14
CA PRO A 339 -8.74 -12.23 0.01
C PRO A 339 -10.10 -11.59 0.33
N ARG A 340 -10.11 -10.51 1.13
CA ARG A 340 -11.33 -9.77 1.51
C ARG A 340 -11.47 -8.43 0.77
N SER A 341 -10.65 -8.19 -0.25
CA SER A 341 -10.65 -6.94 -1.00
C SER A 341 -11.45 -7.10 -2.30
N SER A 342 -12.28 -6.11 -2.61
CA SER A 342 -12.86 -5.95 -3.96
C SER A 342 -11.95 -5.18 -4.91
N ILE A 343 -10.83 -4.64 -4.41
CA ILE A 343 -9.82 -3.92 -5.18
C ILE A 343 -8.81 -4.93 -5.75
N MET A 344 -8.57 -4.84 -7.05
CA MET A 344 -7.59 -5.62 -7.80
C MET A 344 -6.29 -4.85 -8.04
N ALA A 345 -5.22 -5.52 -8.49
CA ALA A 345 -3.95 -4.88 -8.77
C ALA A 345 -4.07 -3.80 -9.87
N TYR A 346 -4.84 -4.06 -10.93
CA TYR A 346 -5.08 -3.03 -11.97
C TYR A 346 -5.84 -1.81 -11.41
N ASP A 347 -6.71 -1.99 -10.41
CA ASP A 347 -7.40 -0.85 -9.77
C ASP A 347 -6.41 0.09 -9.08
N ILE A 348 -5.36 -0.47 -8.46
CA ILE A 348 -4.27 0.33 -7.88
C ILE A 348 -3.54 1.08 -9.00
N GLY A 349 -3.23 0.43 -10.12
CA GLY A 349 -2.59 1.05 -11.27
C GLY A 349 -3.41 2.20 -11.86
N LEU A 350 -4.70 1.96 -12.10
CA LEU A 350 -5.64 2.99 -12.56
C LEU A 350 -5.71 4.16 -11.58
N MET A 351 -5.83 3.88 -10.29
CA MET A 351 -5.91 4.91 -9.27
C MET A 351 -4.64 5.77 -9.29
N LEU A 352 -3.45 5.16 -9.26
CA LEU A 352 -2.18 5.91 -9.22
C LEU A 352 -1.98 6.74 -10.50
N ALA A 353 -2.30 6.15 -11.66
CA ALA A 353 -2.30 6.86 -12.93
C ALA A 353 -3.23 8.08 -12.93
N MET A 354 -4.45 7.95 -12.38
CA MET A 354 -5.42 9.05 -12.34
C MET A 354 -5.05 10.13 -11.30
N LEU A 355 -4.44 9.77 -10.17
CA LEU A 355 -3.84 10.78 -9.28
C LEU A 355 -2.78 11.58 -10.01
N LEU A 356 -1.85 10.91 -10.68
CA LEU A 356 -0.81 11.58 -11.44
C LEU A 356 -1.40 12.46 -12.54
N LYS A 357 -2.38 11.94 -13.31
CA LYS A 357 -3.06 12.71 -14.36
C LYS A 357 -3.69 13.99 -13.83
N SER A 358 -4.26 13.96 -12.62
CA SER A 358 -4.86 15.16 -12.01
C SER A 358 -3.86 16.27 -11.72
N ARG A 359 -2.57 15.94 -11.75
CA ARG A 359 -1.43 16.83 -11.51
C ARG A 359 -0.60 17.08 -12.78
N CYS A 360 -1.06 16.60 -13.95
CA CYS A 360 -0.41 16.83 -15.23
C CYS A 360 -1.30 17.69 -16.12
N ALA A 361 -0.81 18.87 -16.51
CA ALA A 361 -1.52 19.76 -17.43
C ALA A 361 -1.52 19.17 -18.86
N ASN A 362 -0.38 18.66 -19.32
CA ASN A 362 -0.22 18.02 -20.63
C ASN A 362 0.00 16.50 -20.49
N ALA A 363 -1.07 15.72 -20.61
CA ALA A 363 -0.95 14.26 -20.50
C ALA A 363 -1.92 13.48 -21.39
N ILE A 364 -1.36 12.51 -22.11
CA ILE A 364 -2.08 11.45 -22.82
C ILE A 364 -2.31 10.31 -21.84
N THR A 365 -3.55 9.89 -21.65
CA THR A 365 -3.90 8.75 -20.77
C THR A 365 -4.49 7.62 -21.57
N GLY A 366 -4.18 6.39 -21.18
CA GLY A 366 -4.77 5.22 -21.81
C GLY A 366 -4.48 3.93 -21.05
N MET A 367 -4.98 2.83 -21.61
CA MET A 367 -4.79 1.49 -21.06
C MET A 367 -4.24 0.56 -22.15
N PHE A 368 -3.49 -0.46 -21.74
CA PHE A 368 -2.98 -1.48 -22.66
C PHE A 368 -3.32 -2.89 -22.22
N GLY A 369 -3.50 -3.75 -23.23
CA GLY A 369 -3.73 -5.17 -23.13
C GLY A 369 -3.15 -5.89 -24.36
N ASP A 370 -4.02 -6.48 -25.17
CA ASP A 370 -3.72 -6.92 -26.55
C ASP A 370 -3.47 -5.71 -27.48
N ILE A 371 -4.10 -4.57 -27.19
CA ILE A 371 -3.92 -3.29 -27.88
C ILE A 371 -3.62 -2.15 -26.91
N TRP A 372 -3.07 -1.04 -27.39
CA TRP A 372 -3.01 0.24 -26.66
C TRP A 372 -4.21 1.11 -27.06
N LYS A 373 -4.89 1.70 -26.08
CA LYS A 373 -6.03 2.59 -26.32
C LYS A 373 -5.94 3.85 -25.47
N VAL A 374 -5.91 5.00 -26.15
CA VAL A 374 -6.03 6.32 -25.52
C VAL A 374 -7.47 6.53 -25.06
N ILE A 375 -7.63 7.03 -23.84
CA ILE A 375 -8.91 7.37 -23.22
C ILE A 375 -8.80 8.79 -22.70
N ASN A 376 -9.60 9.67 -23.31
CA ASN A 376 -9.70 11.06 -22.88
C ASN A 376 -10.62 11.16 -21.67
N VAL A 377 -10.08 11.69 -20.58
CA VAL A 377 -10.82 12.01 -19.35
C VAL A 377 -10.46 13.43 -18.90
N PRO A 378 -11.36 14.13 -18.18
CA PRO A 378 -11.03 15.43 -17.58
C PRO A 378 -9.84 15.33 -16.61
N THR A 379 -9.12 16.44 -16.42
CA THR A 379 -8.03 16.48 -15.43
C THR A 379 -8.55 16.36 -13.99
N LYS A 380 -9.77 16.82 -13.71
CA LYS A 380 -10.44 16.68 -12.41
C LYS A 380 -11.23 15.36 -12.34
N ASN A 381 -11.73 15.03 -11.15
CA ASN A 381 -12.56 13.84 -10.87
C ASN A 381 -11.79 12.51 -10.99
N ILE A 382 -10.75 12.36 -10.17
CA ILE A 382 -9.89 11.17 -10.06
C ILE A 382 -10.71 9.87 -9.97
N LEU A 383 -11.62 9.73 -9.00
CA LEU A 383 -12.34 8.46 -8.76
C LEU A 383 -13.34 8.15 -9.89
N SER A 384 -14.01 9.18 -10.41
CA SER A 384 -14.85 9.07 -11.61
C SER A 384 -14.04 8.62 -12.84
N ASN A 385 -12.84 9.17 -13.02
CA ASN A 385 -11.95 8.78 -14.12
C ASN A 385 -11.49 7.32 -13.98
N VAL A 386 -11.11 6.89 -12.77
CA VAL A 386 -10.81 5.47 -12.49
C VAL A 386 -12.01 4.59 -12.83
N THR A 387 -13.22 5.01 -12.49
CA THR A 387 -14.46 4.27 -12.83
C THR A 387 -14.69 4.20 -14.34
N THR A 388 -14.35 5.27 -15.08
CA THR A 388 -14.42 5.30 -16.54
C THR A 388 -13.45 4.29 -17.16
N PHE A 389 -12.21 4.24 -16.69
CA PHE A 389 -11.24 3.24 -17.13
C PHE A 389 -11.69 1.82 -16.78
N TYR A 390 -12.17 1.61 -15.55
CA TYR A 390 -12.68 0.31 -15.10
C TYR A 390 -13.77 -0.25 -16.01
N ARG A 391 -14.77 0.57 -16.39
CA ARG A 391 -15.87 0.14 -17.28
C ARG A 391 -15.41 -0.23 -18.69
N ARG A 392 -14.24 0.27 -19.09
CA ARG A 392 -13.68 0.14 -20.44
C ARG A 392 -12.48 -0.80 -20.51
N SER A 393 -12.08 -1.43 -19.40
CA SER A 393 -10.89 -2.30 -19.33
C SER A 393 -10.98 -3.48 -20.31
N GLY A 394 -12.18 -4.02 -20.54
CA GLY A 394 -12.41 -5.09 -21.50
C GLY A 394 -12.24 -4.69 -22.98
N GLU A 395 -12.07 -3.41 -23.30
CA GLU A 395 -11.93 -2.93 -24.70
C GLU A 395 -10.55 -3.22 -25.31
N VAL A 396 -9.55 -3.57 -24.50
CA VAL A 396 -8.16 -3.72 -24.97
C VAL A 396 -7.60 -5.13 -24.90
N GLY A 397 -8.37 -6.10 -24.40
CA GLY A 397 -7.89 -7.47 -24.18
C GLY A 397 -6.97 -7.60 -22.97
N TYR A 398 -6.36 -8.77 -22.77
CA TYR A 398 -5.74 -9.15 -21.49
C TYR A 398 -4.27 -9.57 -21.55
N SER A 399 -3.58 -9.41 -22.69
CA SER A 399 -2.12 -9.59 -22.77
C SER A 399 -1.35 -8.40 -22.18
N THR A 400 -0.06 -8.57 -21.89
CA THR A 400 0.77 -7.53 -21.24
C THR A 400 1.67 -6.78 -22.24
N ASN A 401 1.10 -6.28 -23.34
CA ASN A 401 1.87 -5.68 -24.45
C ASN A 401 2.23 -4.19 -24.24
N GLY A 402 2.98 -3.87 -23.18
CA GLY A 402 3.39 -2.49 -22.88
C GLY A 402 4.19 -1.79 -24.00
N TYR A 403 4.85 -2.56 -24.88
CA TYR A 403 5.56 -2.01 -26.06
C TYR A 403 4.64 -1.27 -27.04
N LEU A 404 3.33 -1.57 -27.05
CA LEU A 404 2.37 -0.95 -27.95
C LEU A 404 2.18 0.54 -27.69
N VAL A 405 2.36 0.97 -26.44
CA VAL A 405 2.33 2.39 -26.05
C VAL A 405 3.44 3.16 -26.78
N ILE A 406 4.68 2.66 -26.70
CA ILE A 406 5.86 3.28 -27.32
C ILE A 406 5.75 3.20 -28.85
N LYS A 407 5.24 2.07 -29.37
CA LYS A 407 5.02 1.87 -30.81
C LYS A 407 4.01 2.85 -31.39
N ASP A 408 2.93 3.15 -30.66
CA ASP A 408 1.96 4.17 -31.07
C ASP A 408 2.60 5.56 -31.16
N LEU A 409 3.33 5.98 -30.13
CA LEU A 409 4.05 7.26 -30.11
C LEU A 409 5.02 7.35 -31.30
N LEU A 410 5.81 6.30 -31.54
CA LEU A 410 6.73 6.21 -32.67
C LEU A 410 6.00 6.30 -34.02
N LYS A 411 4.88 5.59 -34.19
CA LYS A 411 4.08 5.60 -35.43
C LYS A 411 3.51 6.98 -35.73
N ARG A 412 3.02 7.69 -34.71
CA ARG A 412 2.48 9.05 -34.83
C ARG A 412 3.56 10.13 -34.85
N LYS A 413 4.83 9.77 -34.62
CA LYS A 413 5.95 10.69 -34.39
C LYS A 413 5.68 11.68 -33.25
N GLU A 414 4.91 11.24 -32.26
CA GLU A 414 4.56 12.00 -31.07
C GLU A 414 5.75 11.98 -30.10
N GLN A 415 6.29 13.15 -29.76
CA GLN A 415 7.36 13.27 -28.78
C GLN A 415 6.76 13.60 -27.43
N VAL A 416 7.08 12.79 -26.41
CA VAL A 416 6.72 13.06 -25.02
C VAL A 416 7.96 13.06 -24.13
N ASP A 417 7.98 13.90 -23.11
CA ASP A 417 9.10 13.97 -22.16
C ASP A 417 9.16 12.74 -21.27
N LYS A 418 7.99 12.19 -20.92
CA LYS A 418 7.88 11.08 -19.97
C LYS A 418 6.86 10.06 -20.43
N VAL A 419 7.28 8.80 -20.53
CA VAL A 419 6.38 7.64 -20.69
C VAL A 419 6.29 6.94 -19.35
N MET A 420 5.08 6.77 -18.82
CA MET A 420 4.82 6.23 -17.48
C MET A 420 3.89 5.03 -17.56
N MET A 421 4.36 3.84 -17.16
CA MET A 421 3.61 2.59 -17.25
C MET A 421 3.34 2.02 -15.87
N PHE A 422 2.07 1.77 -15.54
CA PHE A 422 1.63 1.14 -14.29
C PHE A 422 1.30 -0.33 -14.54
N THR A 423 2.15 -1.26 -14.09
CA THR A 423 2.13 -2.68 -14.47
C THR A 423 2.75 -3.58 -13.38
N ASP A 424 2.67 -4.89 -13.53
CA ASP A 424 3.37 -5.90 -12.73
C ASP A 424 4.77 -6.26 -13.26
N MET A 425 5.25 -5.52 -14.28
CA MET A 425 6.53 -5.74 -14.97
C MET A 425 6.61 -7.01 -15.84
N GLN A 426 5.51 -7.75 -16.02
CA GLN A 426 5.47 -8.91 -16.92
C GLN A 426 5.25 -8.49 -18.38
N LEU A 427 5.86 -7.37 -18.79
CA LEU A 427 5.76 -6.85 -20.15
C LEU A 427 6.41 -7.83 -21.13
N TRP A 428 5.69 -8.14 -22.21
CA TRP A 428 6.22 -8.96 -23.30
C TRP A 428 5.71 -8.46 -24.65
N ASN A 429 6.16 -9.11 -25.73
CA ASN A 429 5.68 -8.83 -27.07
C ASN A 429 5.10 -10.10 -27.69
N SER A 430 3.77 -10.13 -27.80
CA SER A 430 3.01 -11.23 -28.41
C SER A 430 3.38 -11.58 -29.85
N LYS A 431 3.99 -10.64 -30.59
CA LYS A 431 4.48 -10.88 -31.95
C LYS A 431 5.87 -11.49 -32.00
N ASN A 432 6.61 -11.45 -30.89
CA ASN A 432 7.98 -11.92 -30.74
C ASN A 432 8.96 -11.39 -31.82
N ASP A 433 8.66 -10.22 -32.41
CA ASP A 433 9.42 -9.62 -33.52
C ASP A 433 10.47 -8.61 -33.05
N LYS A 434 10.18 -7.88 -31.97
CA LYS A 434 11.08 -6.92 -31.32
C LYS A 434 10.93 -6.94 -29.80
N LYS A 435 12.01 -6.67 -29.06
CA LYS A 435 11.93 -6.48 -27.61
C LYS A 435 11.45 -5.07 -27.30
N ILE A 436 10.84 -4.86 -26.13
CA ILE A 436 10.44 -3.51 -25.69
C ILE A 436 11.65 -2.55 -25.63
N ALA A 437 12.83 -3.06 -25.28
CA ALA A 437 14.08 -2.32 -25.33
C ALA A 437 14.43 -1.84 -26.76
N ASP A 438 14.15 -2.64 -27.79
CA ASP A 438 14.38 -2.26 -29.18
C ASP A 438 13.42 -1.15 -29.62
N VAL A 439 12.15 -1.28 -29.25
CA VAL A 439 11.12 -0.27 -29.54
C VAL A 439 11.43 1.04 -28.81
N TRP A 440 11.91 0.98 -27.57
CA TRP A 440 12.37 2.15 -26.83
C TRP A 440 13.57 2.82 -27.49
N ASN A 441 14.60 2.05 -27.89
CA ASN A 441 15.75 2.59 -28.60
C ASN A 441 15.36 3.24 -29.95
N ASP A 442 14.40 2.67 -30.67
CA ASP A 442 13.86 3.28 -31.90
C ASP A 442 13.13 4.60 -31.59
N TYR A 443 12.36 4.67 -30.51
CA TYR A 443 11.70 5.90 -30.06
C TYR A 443 12.69 6.99 -29.64
N LYS A 444 13.77 6.63 -28.95
CA LYS A 444 14.84 7.56 -28.55
C LYS A 444 15.51 8.27 -29.73
N LYS A 445 15.45 7.70 -30.95
CA LYS A 445 15.97 8.37 -32.16
C LYS A 445 15.16 9.61 -32.55
N ILE A 446 13.85 9.60 -32.26
CA ILE A 446 12.97 10.75 -32.53
C ILE A 446 12.75 11.62 -31.30
N SER A 447 12.89 11.06 -30.09
CA SER A 447 12.77 11.81 -28.84
C SER A 447 13.91 11.47 -27.87
N PRO A 448 15.10 12.08 -28.09
CA PRO A 448 16.34 11.72 -27.40
C PRO A 448 16.35 12.10 -25.90
N ASN A 449 15.43 12.94 -25.45
CA ASN A 449 15.32 13.38 -24.05
C ASN A 449 14.23 12.63 -23.26
N SER A 450 13.38 11.82 -23.91
CA SER A 450 12.31 11.09 -23.21
C SER A 450 12.84 10.16 -22.13
N LYS A 451 12.12 10.09 -21.03
CA LYS A 451 12.38 9.15 -19.93
C LYS A 451 11.25 8.13 -19.83
N LEU A 452 11.59 6.87 -19.55
CA LEU A 452 10.63 5.80 -19.30
C LEU A 452 10.55 5.53 -17.78
N TYR A 453 9.35 5.60 -17.22
CA TYR A 453 9.07 5.30 -15.82
C TYR A 453 8.20 4.06 -15.75
N LEU A 454 8.68 3.06 -15.03
CA LEU A 454 8.03 1.78 -14.81
C LEU A 454 7.57 1.73 -13.36
N PHE A 455 6.26 1.79 -13.16
CA PHE A 455 5.62 1.68 -11.85
C PHE A 455 5.29 0.21 -11.59
N ASP A 456 6.11 -0.44 -10.78
CA ASP A 456 6.00 -1.84 -10.41
C ASP A 456 5.02 -2.02 -9.25
N LEU A 457 3.92 -2.68 -9.56
CA LEU A 457 2.82 -2.95 -8.63
C LEU A 457 2.89 -4.35 -8.02
N ALA A 458 3.85 -5.18 -8.45
CA ALA A 458 3.93 -6.59 -8.06
C ALA A 458 5.30 -7.02 -7.48
N GLY A 459 6.40 -6.31 -7.75
CA GLY A 459 7.69 -6.55 -7.12
C GLY A 459 8.21 -7.96 -7.34
N HIS A 460 8.27 -8.41 -8.59
CA HIS A 460 8.78 -9.75 -8.97
C HIS A 460 10.31 -9.83 -9.04
N GLY A 461 11.02 -8.71 -8.78
CA GLY A 461 12.49 -8.67 -8.71
C GLY A 461 13.19 -8.60 -10.06
N ASN A 462 12.44 -8.47 -11.15
CA ASN A 462 12.94 -8.31 -12.51
C ASN A 462 12.28 -7.12 -13.22
N THR A 463 12.98 -6.58 -14.23
CA THR A 463 12.56 -5.40 -15.00
C THR A 463 12.65 -5.68 -16.48
N PRO A 464 11.74 -5.14 -17.31
CA PRO A 464 11.74 -5.38 -18.75
C PRO A 464 12.88 -4.66 -19.50
N LEU A 465 13.51 -3.66 -18.87
CA LEU A 465 14.67 -2.96 -19.38
C LEU A 465 15.75 -2.87 -18.30
N ASP A 466 17.01 -2.82 -18.73
CA ASP A 466 18.17 -2.74 -17.83
C ASP A 466 18.13 -1.49 -16.96
N ALA A 467 18.13 -1.67 -15.64
CA ALA A 467 18.11 -0.60 -14.64
C ALA A 467 19.41 0.22 -14.56
N THR A 468 20.50 -0.20 -15.23
CA THR A 468 21.72 0.61 -15.35
C THR A 468 21.59 1.78 -16.33
N ARG A 469 20.51 1.80 -17.11
CA ARG A 469 20.20 2.88 -18.03
C ARG A 469 19.86 4.17 -17.29
N LYS A 470 20.28 5.30 -17.85
CA LYS A 470 19.99 6.64 -17.29
C LYS A 470 18.64 7.21 -17.75
N ASP A 471 17.96 6.54 -18.68
CA ASP A 471 16.69 6.98 -19.28
C ASP A 471 15.50 6.08 -18.89
N VAL A 472 15.71 5.09 -18.02
CA VAL A 472 14.67 4.18 -17.51
C VAL A 472 14.70 4.20 -15.98
N TYR A 473 13.55 4.39 -15.36
CA TYR A 473 13.41 4.48 -13.91
C TYR A 473 12.37 3.51 -13.40
N LEU A 474 12.71 2.80 -12.33
CA LEU A 474 11.81 1.90 -11.62
C LEU A 474 11.28 2.58 -10.36
N ILE A 475 9.98 2.52 -10.16
CA ILE A 475 9.28 3.02 -8.98
C ILE A 475 8.33 1.92 -8.52
N ALA A 476 8.28 1.61 -7.23
CA ALA A 476 7.44 0.51 -6.75
C ALA A 476 6.56 0.91 -5.57
N GLY A 477 5.37 0.30 -5.52
CA GLY A 477 4.47 0.38 -4.37
C GLY A 477 3.07 0.89 -4.69
N TRP A 478 2.23 0.91 -3.67
CA TRP A 478 0.79 1.19 -3.79
C TRP A 478 0.34 2.52 -3.16
N SER A 479 1.28 3.30 -2.64
CA SER A 479 1.01 4.61 -2.01
C SER A 479 1.26 5.75 -3.00
N ASP A 480 0.55 6.85 -2.82
CA ASP A 480 0.85 8.16 -3.40
C ASP A 480 2.30 8.62 -3.14
N LYS A 481 2.95 8.16 -2.07
CA LYS A 481 4.35 8.50 -1.74
C LYS A 481 5.36 8.01 -2.76
N ILE A 482 4.98 7.12 -3.66
CA ILE A 482 5.86 6.74 -4.78
C ILE A 482 6.14 7.93 -5.73
N PHE A 483 5.28 8.95 -5.74
CA PHE A 483 5.49 10.15 -6.55
C PHE A 483 6.58 11.08 -5.98
N ASP A 484 6.87 10.99 -4.68
CA ASP A 484 8.00 11.71 -4.07
C ASP A 484 9.34 11.17 -4.62
N ILE A 485 9.39 9.88 -4.99
CA ILE A 485 10.55 9.24 -5.61
C ILE A 485 10.82 9.83 -7.00
N ILE A 486 9.79 10.26 -7.75
CA ILE A 486 9.98 10.94 -9.04
C ILE A 486 10.77 12.23 -8.84
N ALA A 487 10.43 13.01 -7.81
CA ALA A 487 11.15 14.24 -7.49
C ALA A 487 12.59 13.94 -7.06
N ALA A 488 12.81 12.87 -6.29
CA ALA A 488 14.16 12.43 -5.92
C ALA A 488 15.00 12.02 -7.15
N ILE A 489 14.39 11.32 -8.11
CA ILE A 489 15.02 10.92 -9.39
C ILE A 489 15.46 12.15 -10.20
N ASP A 490 14.61 13.17 -10.30
CA ASP A 490 14.97 14.40 -11.02
C ASP A 490 16.12 15.17 -10.34
N ASN A 491 16.34 14.97 -9.04
CA ASN A 491 17.48 15.49 -8.27
C ASN A 491 18.71 14.55 -8.26
N GLY A 492 18.70 13.46 -9.04
CA GLY A 492 19.82 12.51 -9.13
C GLY A 492 19.84 11.40 -8.08
N GLY A 493 18.81 11.31 -7.23
CA GLY A 493 18.61 10.23 -6.27
C GLY A 493 17.74 9.08 -6.80
N ASN A 494 17.36 8.17 -5.90
CA ASN A 494 16.41 7.07 -6.16
C ASN A 494 15.74 6.60 -4.86
N ALA A 495 14.86 5.60 -4.96
CA ALA A 495 14.14 5.05 -3.80
C ALA A 495 15.08 4.53 -2.70
N LEU A 496 16.16 3.84 -3.06
CA LEU A 496 17.12 3.30 -2.08
C LEU A 496 17.82 4.41 -1.31
N SER A 497 18.26 5.47 -2.01
CA SER A 497 18.90 6.63 -1.35
C SER A 497 17.96 7.37 -0.39
N GLU A 498 16.64 7.34 -0.61
CA GLU A 498 15.67 7.90 0.33
C GLU A 498 15.48 7.01 1.57
N ILE A 499 15.60 5.70 1.40
CA ILE A 499 15.56 4.74 2.52
C ILE A 499 16.81 4.87 3.38
N GLU A 500 17.98 5.00 2.76
CA GLU A 500 19.26 5.16 3.45
C GLU A 500 19.35 6.42 4.33
N LYS A 501 18.51 7.43 4.07
CA LYS A 501 18.38 8.65 4.89
C LYS A 501 17.59 8.45 6.18
N ILE A 502 16.96 7.29 6.38
CA ILE A 502 16.14 7.05 7.57
C ILE A 502 17.01 6.81 8.79
N GLU A 503 16.76 7.58 9.83
CA GLU A 503 17.41 7.39 11.11
C GLU A 503 16.79 6.20 11.87
N LEU A 504 17.64 5.41 12.54
CA LEU A 504 17.25 4.30 13.42
C LEU A 504 17.29 4.68 14.89
#